data_AF-A0A952ID36-F1
#
_entry.id   AF-A0A952ID36-F1
#
_cell.length_a   1.000
_cell.length_b   1.000
_cell.length_c   1.000
_cell.angle_alpha   90.00
_cell.angle_beta   90.00
_cell.angle_gamma   90.00
#
_symmetry.space_group_name_H-M   'P 1'
#
loop_
_entity.id
_entity.type
_entity.pdbx_description
1 polymer ?
#
loop_
_entity_poly.entity_id
_entity_poly.type
_entity_poly.pdbx_seq_one_letter_code
_entity_poly.pdbx_strand_id
1 'polypeptide(L)'
;MGDSPVNASTQTTTKNIRFASHSDTPLYELAETEGSHSLLIRHQTTQETVGAIQSEGASTADVLIYEGKSGLSVVVTSSLGVRYFGLPGSSVSVEGITVSLQGDPIGQSQNNGASGPTAETQTVTAQATILGAGLATRFEPVSGETTQYAKPAVPLAGDRSVILCITDVLAKHGFSSVFINTFYMPDSLKASLKPSPIKNIQYLDEDQPSGTAGGLRKAIENPALGILDPAQPVLVVQGDAVTDADFSGLLQAHQEQNALITIGCQYIGDEDVDKFGIVVTDQAGSDQVSGSVQGFMEKPALAEAGSHRLANTGFYVFAPEAYPMILACYEAKRQAAGTGGTDEIDLDFAKDIFPYLMQQIQSGATSKTFWAQKVSGYWCDIGNPAQYVQSIHDIYAGKADLVMPETAGEYYDQGILYWPGAKKASEAEKPSLSGNVIVALPYQPTNS
;
A
#
# COMPACT_ATOMS: atom_id res chain seq x y z
N MET A 1 -6.53 39.59 -5.70
CA MET A 1 -5.93 40.25 -4.52
C MET A 1 -5.90 39.17 -3.46
N GLY A 2 -4.81 38.51 -3.11
CA GLY A 2 -3.39 38.84 -3.10
C GLY A 2 -2.91 38.30 -1.76
N ASP A 3 -2.00 37.32 -1.76
CA ASP A 3 -1.10 36.91 -0.65
C ASP A 3 -0.42 35.60 -1.09
N SER A 4 0.74 35.67 -1.77
CA SER A 4 2.12 35.74 -1.23
C SER A 4 2.70 34.33 -0.98
N PRO A 5 3.64 33.85 -1.83
CA PRO A 5 4.37 32.62 -1.57
C PRO A 5 5.39 32.86 -0.45
N VAL A 6 5.45 31.97 0.53
CA VAL A 6 6.47 31.99 1.58
C VAL A 6 7.80 31.57 0.94
N ASN A 7 8.62 32.58 0.64
CA ASN A 7 10.03 32.43 0.28
C ASN A 7 10.83 32.10 1.54
N ALA A 8 11.32 30.88 1.65
CA ALA A 8 12.52 30.56 2.40
C ALA A 8 13.62 30.21 1.39
N SER A 9 14.23 31.26 0.80
CA SER A 9 15.34 31.12 -0.13
C SER A 9 16.67 31.08 0.62
N THR A 10 17.13 29.88 0.98
CA THR A 10 18.57 29.60 1.04
C THR A 10 19.01 29.22 -0.37
N GLN A 11 19.44 30.22 -1.16
CA GLN A 11 20.09 29.98 -2.45
C GLN A 11 21.41 29.25 -2.22
N THR A 12 21.35 27.92 -2.26
CA THR A 12 22.51 27.03 -2.35
C THR A 12 23.02 27.04 -3.79
N THR A 13 24.32 27.02 -3.95
CA THR A 13 25.04 27.42 -5.18
C THR A 13 24.99 26.35 -6.31
N THR A 14 23.94 25.53 -6.37
CA THR A 14 23.79 24.42 -7.32
C THR A 14 22.40 24.48 -7.97
N LYS A 15 22.32 24.94 -9.23
CA LYS A 15 21.06 25.29 -9.92
C LYS A 15 20.02 24.17 -10.05
N ASN A 16 20.38 22.93 -9.72
CA ASN A 16 19.60 21.74 -10.04
C ASN A 16 19.21 20.91 -8.80
N ILE A 17 19.40 21.41 -7.58
CA ILE A 17 19.04 20.67 -6.35
C ILE A 17 17.86 21.36 -5.69
N ARG A 18 16.79 20.61 -5.41
CA ARG A 18 15.59 21.08 -4.72
C ARG A 18 15.33 20.22 -3.50
N PHE A 19 14.83 20.85 -2.46
CA PHE A 19 14.31 20.18 -1.27
C PHE A 19 12.82 20.48 -1.16
N ALA A 20 12.02 19.44 -0.97
CA ALA A 20 10.59 19.53 -0.70
C ALA A 20 10.26 18.68 0.52
N SER A 21 9.28 19.14 1.30
CA SER A 21 8.76 18.40 2.44
C SER A 21 7.25 18.37 2.39
N HIS A 22 6.66 17.29 2.90
CA HIS A 22 5.23 17.22 3.15
C HIS A 22 4.78 18.13 4.31
N SER A 23 5.72 18.65 5.10
CA SER A 23 5.53 19.41 6.34
C SER A 23 6.06 20.85 6.21
N ASP A 24 5.35 21.81 6.81
CA ASP A 24 5.80 23.20 6.91
C ASP A 24 7.00 23.37 7.88
N THR A 25 7.23 22.39 8.74
CA THR A 25 8.41 22.30 9.62
C THR A 25 9.21 21.04 9.24
N PRO A 26 10.10 21.13 8.24
CA PRO A 26 10.90 19.98 7.82
C PRO A 26 11.85 19.54 8.94
N LEU A 27 12.11 18.24 9.03
CA LEU A 27 13.09 17.64 9.94
C LEU A 27 14.51 17.73 9.39
N TYR A 28 14.65 17.81 8.07
CA TYR A 28 15.94 17.84 7.40
C TYR A 28 16.24 19.21 6.79
N GLU A 29 17.53 19.50 6.66
CA GLU A 29 18.03 20.68 5.98
C GLU A 29 19.23 20.35 5.09
N LEU A 30 19.49 21.23 4.12
CA LEU A 30 20.68 21.18 3.29
C LEU A 30 21.74 22.12 3.85
N ALA A 31 22.93 21.58 4.12
CA ALA A 31 24.08 22.32 4.60
C ALA A 31 25.22 22.27 3.58
N GLU A 32 25.73 23.43 3.18
CA GLU A 32 26.93 23.52 2.33
C GLU A 32 28.18 23.11 3.12
N THR A 33 29.10 22.40 2.47
CA THR A 33 30.44 22.14 3.01
C THR A 33 31.43 23.18 2.50
N GLU A 34 32.21 23.79 3.41
CA GLU A 34 33.21 24.82 3.04
C GLU A 34 34.15 24.31 1.93
N GLY A 35 34.18 25.03 0.81
CA GLY A 35 35.15 24.80 -0.28
C GLY A 35 34.83 23.68 -1.28
N SER A 36 33.61 23.13 -1.32
CA SER A 36 33.28 22.06 -2.27
C SER A 36 31.87 22.15 -2.85
N HIS A 37 31.70 21.62 -4.06
CA HIS A 37 30.43 21.39 -4.74
C HIS A 37 29.61 20.27 -4.07
N SER A 38 29.55 20.26 -2.74
CA SER A 38 28.95 19.20 -1.94
C SER A 38 27.95 19.79 -0.94
N LEU A 39 26.79 19.15 -0.82
CA LEU A 39 25.73 19.44 0.14
C LEU A 39 25.57 18.24 1.07
N LEU A 40 25.41 18.50 2.35
CA LEU A 40 25.03 17.48 3.34
C LEU A 40 23.54 17.60 3.63
N ILE A 41 22.89 16.46 3.78
CA ILE A 41 21.52 16.37 4.27
C ILE A 41 21.63 16.11 5.76
N ARG A 42 21.17 17.06 6.58
CA ARG A 42 21.29 16.96 8.04
C ARG A 42 19.94 16.98 8.70
N HIS A 43 19.80 16.21 9.78
CA HIS A 43 18.67 16.35 10.67
C HIS A 43 18.84 17.65 11.48
N GLN A 44 17.85 18.55 11.43
CA GLN A 44 17.95 19.89 12.00
C GLN A 44 18.22 19.87 13.52
N THR A 45 17.57 18.97 14.26
CA THR A 45 17.75 18.87 15.72
C THR A 45 19.04 18.17 16.14
N THR A 46 19.34 16.98 15.61
CA THR A 46 20.50 16.19 16.04
C THR A 46 21.80 16.61 15.37
N GLN A 47 21.71 17.37 14.27
CA GLN A 47 22.82 17.73 13.38
C GLN A 47 23.53 16.51 12.75
N GLU A 48 22.92 15.33 12.85
CA GLU A 48 23.38 14.10 12.22
C GLU A 48 23.28 14.23 10.69
N THR A 49 24.34 13.83 10.00
CA THR A 49 24.37 13.81 8.54
C THR A 49 23.76 12.50 8.06
N VAL A 50 22.62 12.56 7.37
CA VAL A 50 21.88 11.40 6.87
C VAL A 50 22.06 11.17 5.38
N GLY A 51 22.80 12.06 4.71
CA GLY A 51 23.12 11.92 3.30
C GLY A 51 24.07 13.00 2.81
N ALA A 52 24.56 12.81 1.60
CA ALA A 52 25.44 13.75 0.92
C ALA A 52 25.13 13.80 -0.57
N ILE A 53 25.29 14.98 -1.15
CA ILE A 53 25.18 15.23 -2.58
C ILE A 53 26.48 15.87 -3.02
N GLN A 54 27.13 15.29 -4.01
CA GLN A 54 28.36 15.80 -4.60
C GLN A 54 28.10 16.10 -6.07
N SER A 55 28.44 17.30 -6.52
CA SER A 55 28.28 17.74 -7.90
C SER A 55 29.63 18.04 -8.52
N GLU A 56 30.04 17.31 -9.54
CA GLU A 56 31.26 17.56 -10.29
C GLU A 56 30.94 18.31 -11.60
N GLY A 57 31.39 19.57 -11.69
CA GLY A 57 31.26 20.37 -12.92
C GLY A 57 29.83 20.82 -13.23
N ALA A 58 29.54 21.02 -14.53
CA ALA A 58 28.24 21.48 -15.02
C ALA A 58 27.33 20.28 -15.28
N SER A 59 26.66 19.78 -14.24
CA SER A 59 25.68 18.70 -14.38
C SER A 59 24.37 19.20 -14.99
N THR A 60 23.69 18.32 -15.73
CA THR A 60 22.38 18.54 -16.35
C THR A 60 21.23 17.81 -15.66
N ALA A 61 21.53 16.97 -14.66
CA ALA A 61 20.52 16.29 -13.86
C ALA A 61 19.98 17.22 -12.77
N ASP A 62 18.68 17.10 -12.49
CA ASP A 62 18.04 17.71 -11.32
C ASP A 62 17.84 16.66 -10.22
N VAL A 63 18.05 17.09 -8.98
CA VAL A 63 17.86 16.28 -7.79
C VAL A 63 16.75 16.91 -6.96
N LEU A 64 15.67 16.17 -6.75
CA LEU A 64 14.65 16.47 -5.76
C LEU A 64 14.87 15.60 -4.54
N ILE A 65 15.12 16.22 -3.41
CA ILE A 65 15.11 15.58 -2.10
C ILE A 65 13.71 15.77 -1.55
N TYR A 66 13.04 14.67 -1.22
CA TYR A 66 11.69 14.69 -0.71
C TYR A 66 11.65 14.10 0.70
N GLU A 67 11.26 14.94 1.66
CA GLU A 67 10.91 14.52 3.03
C GLU A 67 9.41 14.17 3.07
N GLY A 68 9.13 12.88 2.97
CA GLY A 68 7.77 12.34 3.12
C GLY A 68 7.49 11.92 4.56
N LYS A 69 6.23 11.57 4.84
CA LYS A 69 5.80 11.04 6.16
C LYS A 69 6.58 9.79 6.60
N SER A 70 7.16 9.09 5.63
CA SER A 70 7.89 7.82 5.82
C SER A 70 9.41 8.00 5.82
N GLY A 71 9.91 9.24 5.80
CA GLY A 71 11.33 9.56 5.79
C GLY A 71 11.80 10.20 4.48
N LEU A 72 13.11 10.24 4.32
CA LEU A 72 13.78 10.93 3.23
C LEU A 72 13.92 10.03 1.99
N SER A 73 13.62 10.59 0.82
CA SER A 73 13.88 9.96 -0.48
C SER A 73 14.51 10.96 -1.43
N VAL A 74 15.17 10.45 -2.46
CA VAL A 74 15.74 11.29 -3.53
C VAL A 74 15.20 10.85 -4.87
N VAL A 75 14.72 11.80 -5.66
CA VAL A 75 14.38 11.65 -7.06
C VAL A 75 15.45 12.33 -7.89
N VAL A 76 16.05 11.59 -8.81
CA VAL A 76 16.96 12.15 -9.81
C VAL A 76 16.22 12.20 -11.14
N THR A 77 16.11 13.40 -11.69
CA THR A 77 15.46 13.66 -12.99
C THR A 77 16.47 14.14 -14.01
N SER A 78 16.18 13.87 -15.29
CA SER A 78 16.98 14.28 -16.45
C SER A 78 16.09 15.03 -17.44
N SER A 79 16.66 15.46 -18.57
CA SER A 79 15.87 15.97 -19.71
C SER A 79 14.80 14.99 -20.22
N LEU A 80 14.89 13.70 -19.85
CA LEU A 80 13.95 12.63 -20.18
C LEU A 80 12.94 12.33 -19.06
N GLY A 81 12.86 13.16 -18.01
CA GLY A 81 11.94 12.99 -16.89
C GLY A 81 12.56 12.32 -15.66
N VAL A 82 11.73 11.71 -14.82
CA VAL A 82 12.15 11.00 -13.59
C VAL A 82 12.89 9.71 -13.94
N ARG A 83 14.10 9.52 -13.41
CA ARG A 83 14.99 8.40 -13.79
C ARG A 83 15.35 7.47 -12.64
N TYR A 84 15.59 8.01 -11.44
CA TYR A 84 16.04 7.21 -10.32
C TYR A 84 15.38 7.66 -9.03
N PHE A 85 14.91 6.71 -8.22
CA PHE A 85 14.47 6.95 -6.86
C PHE A 85 15.43 6.25 -5.89
N GLY A 86 16.13 7.03 -5.06
CA GLY A 86 17.00 6.53 -4.00
C GLY A 86 16.29 6.58 -2.65
N LEU A 87 16.39 5.48 -1.89
CA LEU A 87 15.92 5.36 -0.50
C LEU A 87 17.11 5.31 0.47
N PRO A 88 16.92 5.39 1.81
CA PRO A 88 18.00 5.22 2.78
C PRO A 88 18.87 3.98 2.48
N GLY A 89 20.20 4.10 2.60
CA GLY A 89 21.15 3.04 2.24
C GLY A 89 21.49 2.94 0.74
N SER A 90 21.07 3.91 -0.08
CA SER A 90 21.37 3.95 -1.51
C SER A 90 22.46 4.95 -1.88
N SER A 91 23.12 4.70 -3.01
CA SER A 91 23.97 5.66 -3.71
C SER A 91 23.62 5.66 -5.20
N VAL A 92 23.41 6.85 -5.76
CA VAL A 92 23.03 7.10 -7.15
C VAL A 92 23.97 8.15 -7.72
N SER A 93 24.77 7.77 -8.71
CA SER A 93 25.67 8.68 -9.44
C SER A 93 25.26 8.77 -10.92
N VAL A 94 24.97 9.98 -11.38
CA VAL A 94 24.45 10.28 -12.73
C VAL A 94 24.98 11.64 -13.19
N GLU A 95 25.58 11.70 -14.39
CA GLU A 95 25.99 12.95 -15.04
C GLU A 95 26.76 13.94 -14.13
N GLY A 96 27.71 13.42 -13.35
CA GLY A 96 28.54 14.21 -12.43
C GLY A 96 27.88 14.56 -11.10
N ILE A 97 26.62 14.20 -10.86
CA ILE A 97 26.00 14.30 -9.52
C ILE A 97 25.99 12.92 -8.88
N THR A 98 26.49 12.84 -7.65
CA THR A 98 26.41 11.66 -6.79
C THR A 98 25.59 11.99 -5.56
N VAL A 99 24.51 11.26 -5.34
CA VAL A 99 23.71 11.32 -4.11
C VAL A 99 23.91 10.04 -3.34
N SER A 100 24.17 10.15 -2.04
CA SER A 100 24.25 9.00 -1.13
C SER A 100 23.39 9.25 0.10
N LEU A 101 22.53 8.29 0.43
CA LEU A 101 21.69 8.32 1.62
C LEU A 101 22.20 7.27 2.61
N GLN A 102 22.37 7.67 3.87
CA GLN A 102 22.70 6.75 4.95
C GLN A 102 21.50 5.88 5.33
N GLY A 103 21.76 4.75 5.96
CA GLY A 103 20.78 3.73 6.32
C GLY A 103 21.19 2.35 5.83
N ASP A 104 20.49 1.33 6.29
CA ASP A 104 20.74 -0.04 5.87
C ASP A 104 20.05 -0.35 4.54
N PRO A 105 20.72 -1.03 3.60
CA PRO A 105 20.06 -1.62 2.45
C PRO A 105 18.89 -2.52 2.88
N ILE A 106 17.75 -2.36 2.22
CA ILE A 106 16.56 -3.20 2.39
C ILE A 106 16.99 -4.62 1.99
N GLY A 107 16.76 -5.60 2.86
CA GLY A 107 17.06 -7.01 2.57
C GLY A 107 18.24 -7.64 3.32
N GLN A 108 18.86 -7.00 4.33
CA GLN A 108 19.72 -7.72 5.28
C GLN A 108 18.92 -8.32 6.46
N SER A 109 17.99 -9.23 6.16
CA SER A 109 17.40 -10.13 7.17
C SER A 109 16.99 -11.47 6.55
N GLN A 110 17.20 -12.54 7.32
CA GLN A 110 17.27 -13.92 6.88
C GLN A 110 15.91 -14.55 6.52
N ASN A 111 16.03 -15.49 5.57
CA ASN A 111 15.10 -16.55 5.16
C ASN A 111 14.00 -16.93 6.16
N ASN A 112 12.78 -17.06 5.64
CA ASN A 112 11.93 -18.25 5.85
C ASN A 112 10.89 -18.32 4.72
N GLY A 113 11.04 -19.32 3.84
CA GLY A 113 10.08 -19.64 2.79
C GLY A 113 9.11 -20.72 3.25
N ALA A 114 7.86 -20.62 2.83
CA ALA A 114 6.91 -21.73 2.85
C ALA A 114 5.99 -21.63 1.62
N SER A 115 6.17 -22.55 0.68
CA SER A 115 5.26 -22.78 -0.44
C SER A 115 4.10 -23.66 0.02
N GLY A 116 2.87 -23.16 -0.07
CA GLY A 116 1.63 -23.93 0.16
C GLY A 116 1.16 -24.67 -1.10
N PRO A 117 0.28 -25.68 -0.96
CA PRO A 117 -0.17 -26.51 -2.07
C PRO A 117 -1.12 -25.76 -3.00
N THR A 118 -1.09 -26.15 -4.28
CA THR A 118 -1.97 -25.66 -5.35
C THR A 118 -3.36 -26.24 -5.17
N ALA A 119 -4.36 -25.39 -4.88
CA ALA A 119 -5.76 -25.78 -4.78
C ALA A 119 -6.43 -25.87 -6.17
N GLU A 120 -7.28 -26.87 -6.37
CA GLU A 120 -8.15 -26.99 -7.54
C GLU A 120 -9.15 -25.82 -7.58
N THR A 121 -9.31 -25.19 -8.75
CA THR A 121 -10.18 -24.02 -8.94
C THR A 121 -11.65 -24.41 -8.80
N GLN A 122 -12.22 -24.20 -7.62
CA GLN A 122 -13.68 -24.20 -7.43
C GLN A 122 -14.23 -22.80 -7.71
N THR A 123 -15.32 -22.72 -8.47
CA THR A 123 -16.08 -21.46 -8.58
C THR A 123 -16.72 -21.13 -7.25
N VAL A 124 -16.40 -19.96 -6.71
CA VAL A 124 -16.96 -19.45 -5.45
C VAL A 124 -18.17 -18.57 -5.75
N THR A 125 -19.22 -18.66 -4.92
CA THR A 125 -20.43 -17.82 -5.08
C THR A 125 -20.30 -16.41 -4.47
N ALA A 126 -19.26 -16.20 -3.66
CA ALA A 126 -18.95 -14.91 -3.04
C ALA A 126 -18.43 -13.89 -4.07
N GLN A 127 -18.74 -12.63 -3.83
CA GLN A 127 -18.14 -11.51 -4.57
C GLN A 127 -16.94 -10.96 -3.79
N ALA A 128 -16.06 -10.24 -4.49
CA ALA A 128 -15.01 -9.48 -3.83
C ALA A 128 -15.11 -7.99 -4.15
N THR A 129 -14.59 -7.17 -3.24
CA THR A 129 -14.35 -5.76 -3.46
C THR A 129 -12.90 -5.41 -3.16
N ILE A 130 -12.32 -4.55 -3.98
CA ILE A 130 -10.99 -4.00 -3.76
C ILE A 130 -11.12 -2.53 -3.40
N LEU A 131 -10.49 -2.11 -2.30
CA LEU A 131 -10.52 -0.72 -1.83
C LEU A 131 -9.54 0.14 -2.64
N GLY A 132 -10.06 0.94 -3.58
CA GLY A 132 -9.24 1.70 -4.54
C GLY A 132 -9.20 3.22 -4.33
N ALA A 133 -9.97 3.77 -3.38
CA ALA A 133 -10.17 5.22 -3.22
C ALA A 133 -9.16 5.93 -2.29
N GLY A 134 -8.04 5.30 -1.95
CA GLY A 134 -7.03 5.89 -1.05
C GLY A 134 -6.27 7.07 -1.66
N LEU A 135 -6.05 8.14 -0.88
CA LEU A 135 -5.38 9.38 -1.32
C LEU A 135 -3.86 9.28 -1.54
N ALA A 136 -3.25 8.13 -1.25
CA ALA A 136 -1.84 7.84 -1.50
C ALA A 136 -0.78 8.80 -0.89
N THR A 137 -1.15 9.73 -0.01
CA THR A 137 -0.26 10.81 0.49
C THR A 137 1.03 10.36 1.20
N ARG A 138 1.13 9.11 1.67
CA ARG A 138 2.33 8.55 2.33
C ARG A 138 3.27 7.83 1.37
N PHE A 139 2.85 7.68 0.13
CA PHE A 139 3.50 6.85 -0.89
C PHE A 139 4.07 7.69 -2.06
N GLU A 140 4.00 9.01 -1.95
CA GLU A 140 4.85 9.91 -2.75
C GLU A 140 6.34 9.66 -2.43
N PRO A 141 7.25 9.77 -3.43
CA PRO A 141 7.00 10.14 -4.82
C PRO A 141 6.70 8.96 -5.76
N VAL A 142 6.41 7.76 -5.24
CA VAL A 142 6.18 6.55 -6.05
C VAL A 142 4.78 6.55 -6.69
N SER A 143 3.79 7.09 -5.98
CA SER A 143 2.42 7.31 -6.45
C SER A 143 2.01 8.76 -6.24
N GLY A 144 0.91 9.18 -6.87
CA GLY A 144 0.34 10.51 -6.69
C GLY A 144 0.78 11.49 -7.75
N GLU A 145 0.85 12.78 -7.43
CA GLU A 145 1.07 13.85 -8.40
C GLU A 145 2.38 13.69 -9.16
N THR A 146 3.41 13.12 -8.53
CA THR A 146 4.72 12.92 -9.15
C THR A 146 4.68 11.92 -10.32
N THR A 147 3.87 10.85 -10.21
CA THR A 147 3.86 9.75 -11.19
C THR A 147 2.52 9.55 -11.89
N GLN A 148 1.48 10.24 -11.45
CA GLN A 148 0.10 10.13 -11.93
C GLN A 148 -0.53 8.73 -11.72
N TYR A 149 0.04 7.93 -10.83
CA TYR A 149 -0.53 6.64 -10.42
C TYR A 149 -1.34 6.75 -9.14
N ALA A 150 -2.55 6.17 -9.15
CA ALA A 150 -3.19 5.74 -7.91
C ALA A 150 -2.30 4.67 -7.23
N LYS A 151 -2.30 4.63 -5.90
CA LYS A 151 -1.48 3.66 -5.15
C LYS A 151 -1.70 2.19 -5.59
N PRO A 152 -2.94 1.68 -5.78
CA PRO A 152 -3.17 0.34 -6.30
C PRO A 152 -2.64 0.11 -7.73
N ALA A 153 -2.47 1.19 -8.50
CA ALA A 153 -2.08 1.14 -9.90
C ALA A 153 -0.56 1.08 -10.10
N VAL A 154 0.24 1.22 -9.02
CA VAL A 154 1.69 1.17 -9.18
C VAL A 154 2.12 -0.22 -9.67
N PRO A 155 2.97 -0.31 -10.69
CA PRO A 155 3.60 -1.56 -11.11
C PRO A 155 4.37 -2.21 -9.96
N LEU A 156 4.49 -3.52 -9.99
CA LEU A 156 5.06 -4.31 -8.89
C LEU A 156 6.11 -5.29 -9.45
N ALA A 157 5.75 -6.05 -10.48
CA ALA A 157 6.66 -6.95 -11.17
C ALA A 157 6.51 -6.77 -12.68
N GLY A 158 7.47 -6.06 -13.29
CA GLY A 158 7.32 -5.62 -14.67
C GLY A 158 6.14 -4.66 -14.80
N ASP A 159 5.24 -4.93 -15.74
CA ASP A 159 4.03 -4.13 -16.02
C ASP A 159 2.83 -4.51 -15.15
N ARG A 160 2.98 -5.53 -14.29
CA ARG A 160 1.90 -5.97 -13.41
C ARG A 160 1.74 -5.02 -12.24
N SER A 161 0.61 -4.33 -12.14
CA SER A 161 0.28 -3.48 -11.00
C SER A 161 -0.11 -4.27 -9.76
N VAL A 162 -0.03 -3.63 -8.59
CA VAL A 162 -0.49 -4.22 -7.32
C VAL A 162 -1.93 -4.71 -7.44
N ILE A 163 -2.82 -3.88 -7.98
CA ILE A 163 -4.22 -4.24 -8.16
C ILE A 163 -4.43 -5.37 -9.18
N LEU A 164 -3.62 -5.44 -10.24
CA LEU A 164 -3.67 -6.56 -11.18
C LEU A 164 -3.30 -7.87 -10.48
N CYS A 165 -2.22 -7.86 -9.70
CA CYS A 165 -1.80 -9.02 -8.88
C CYS A 165 -2.91 -9.46 -7.91
N ILE A 166 -3.60 -8.52 -7.25
CA ILE A 166 -4.77 -8.85 -6.41
C ILE A 166 -5.84 -9.57 -7.24
N THR A 167 -6.14 -9.09 -8.46
CA THR A 167 -7.15 -9.74 -9.31
C THR A 167 -6.72 -11.12 -9.80
N ASP A 168 -5.42 -11.38 -10.00
CA ASP A 168 -4.92 -12.73 -10.31
C ASP A 168 -5.18 -13.70 -9.16
N VAL A 169 -4.89 -13.27 -7.93
CA VAL A 169 -5.08 -14.09 -6.74
C VAL A 169 -6.56 -14.35 -6.51
N LEU A 170 -7.42 -13.33 -6.65
CA LEU A 170 -8.87 -13.51 -6.61
C LEU A 170 -9.36 -14.51 -7.68
N ALA A 171 -8.88 -14.40 -8.92
CA ALA A 171 -9.26 -15.32 -9.99
C ALA A 171 -8.78 -16.76 -9.71
N LYS A 172 -7.56 -16.93 -9.19
CA LYS A 172 -7.00 -18.22 -8.74
C LYS A 172 -7.89 -18.88 -7.68
N HIS A 173 -8.45 -18.08 -6.78
CA HIS A 173 -9.40 -18.50 -5.74
C HIS A 173 -10.86 -18.56 -6.20
N GLY A 174 -11.13 -18.47 -7.51
CA GLY A 174 -12.45 -18.73 -8.09
C GLY A 174 -13.42 -17.55 -8.09
N PHE A 175 -12.97 -16.34 -7.73
CA PHE A 175 -13.78 -15.14 -7.88
C PHE A 175 -13.89 -14.74 -9.35
N SER A 176 -15.10 -14.47 -9.83
CA SER A 176 -15.35 -14.02 -11.20
C SER A 176 -15.96 -12.63 -11.31
N SER A 177 -16.40 -12.06 -10.19
CA SER A 177 -17.01 -10.73 -10.12
C SER A 177 -16.37 -9.92 -8.99
N VAL A 178 -15.84 -8.76 -9.34
CA VAL A 178 -15.20 -7.82 -8.40
C VAL A 178 -15.77 -6.43 -8.62
N PHE A 179 -16.01 -5.69 -7.56
CA PHE A 179 -16.25 -4.24 -7.67
C PHE A 179 -15.19 -3.43 -6.94
N ILE A 180 -14.84 -2.27 -7.48
CA ILE A 180 -13.72 -1.46 -7.00
C ILE A 180 -14.21 -0.04 -6.82
N ASN A 181 -14.10 0.52 -5.61
CA ASN A 181 -14.38 1.93 -5.40
C ASN A 181 -13.18 2.78 -5.83
N THR A 182 -13.41 3.91 -6.50
CA THR A 182 -12.34 4.78 -7.00
C THR A 182 -12.59 6.24 -6.62
N PHE A 183 -11.52 7.01 -6.44
CA PHE A 183 -11.60 8.45 -6.15
C PHE A 183 -10.38 9.19 -6.70
N TYR A 184 -9.20 8.88 -6.17
CA TYR A 184 -7.94 9.55 -6.54
C TYR A 184 -7.27 8.83 -7.71
N MET A 185 -7.03 9.57 -8.81
CA MET A 185 -6.43 9.06 -10.05
C MET A 185 -7.11 7.78 -10.62
N PRO A 186 -8.44 7.78 -10.79
CA PRO A 186 -9.20 6.57 -11.13
C PRO A 186 -8.82 6.00 -12.51
N ASP A 187 -8.41 6.84 -13.45
CA ASP A 187 -8.05 6.41 -14.80
C ASP A 187 -6.80 5.52 -14.82
N SER A 188 -5.77 5.82 -14.01
CA SER A 188 -4.56 4.99 -13.94
C SER A 188 -4.86 3.63 -13.29
N LEU A 189 -5.72 3.60 -12.26
CA LEU A 189 -6.23 2.36 -11.68
C LEU A 189 -6.97 1.51 -12.72
N LYS A 190 -7.96 2.09 -13.42
CA LYS A 190 -8.76 1.41 -14.46
C LYS A 190 -7.90 0.91 -15.61
N ALA A 191 -6.88 1.67 -16.01
CA ALA A 191 -5.94 1.26 -17.06
C ALA A 191 -5.07 0.06 -16.63
N SER A 192 -4.61 0.04 -15.39
CA SER A 192 -3.72 -1.00 -14.87
C SER A 192 -4.35 -2.40 -14.74
N LEU A 193 -5.69 -2.49 -14.82
CA LEU A 193 -6.45 -3.74 -14.74
C LEU A 193 -6.65 -4.43 -16.10
N LYS A 194 -5.95 -4.01 -17.16
CA LYS A 194 -6.14 -4.56 -18.50
C LYS A 194 -4.84 -5.18 -19.03
N PRO A 195 -4.79 -6.49 -19.34
CA PRO A 195 -5.86 -7.50 -19.18
C PRO A 195 -5.91 -8.09 -17.76
N SER A 196 -7.09 -8.11 -17.12
CA SER A 196 -7.33 -8.83 -15.85
C SER A 196 -7.96 -10.21 -16.11
N PRO A 197 -7.64 -11.24 -15.30
CA PRO A 197 -8.33 -12.53 -15.37
C PRO A 197 -9.75 -12.52 -14.81
N ILE A 198 -10.16 -11.46 -14.10
CA ILE A 198 -11.53 -11.32 -13.59
C ILE A 198 -12.48 -10.95 -14.74
N LYS A 199 -13.53 -11.74 -14.92
CA LYS A 199 -14.49 -11.60 -16.03
C LYS A 199 -15.39 -10.37 -15.90
N ASN A 200 -15.82 -10.05 -14.67
CA ASN A 200 -16.72 -8.93 -14.41
C ASN A 200 -16.09 -7.99 -13.37
N ILE A 201 -15.49 -6.88 -13.84
CA ILE A 201 -15.02 -5.80 -12.98
C ILE A 201 -15.97 -4.62 -13.11
N GLN A 202 -16.53 -4.19 -12.00
CA GLN A 202 -17.40 -3.01 -11.91
C GLN A 202 -16.73 -1.93 -11.07
N TYR A 203 -17.01 -0.67 -11.35
CA TYR A 203 -16.42 0.47 -10.63
C TYR A 203 -17.49 1.26 -9.91
N LEU A 204 -17.19 1.66 -8.68
CA LEU A 204 -17.98 2.59 -7.89
C LEU A 204 -17.16 3.88 -7.76
N ASP A 205 -17.38 4.82 -8.67
CA ASP A 205 -16.69 6.10 -8.64
C ASP A 205 -17.28 6.98 -7.54
N GLU A 206 -16.44 7.44 -6.61
CA GLU A 206 -16.85 8.29 -5.50
C GLU A 206 -16.62 9.77 -5.85
N ASP A 207 -17.56 10.64 -5.48
CA ASP A 207 -17.40 12.09 -5.65
C ASP A 207 -16.50 12.74 -4.59
N GLN A 208 -16.38 12.09 -3.42
CA GLN A 208 -15.54 12.50 -2.30
C GLN A 208 -15.17 11.27 -1.44
N PRO A 209 -14.04 11.30 -0.72
CA PRO A 209 -13.62 10.18 0.12
C PRO A 209 -14.65 9.90 1.22
N SER A 210 -15.12 8.65 1.32
CA SER A 210 -16.11 8.22 2.32
C SER A 210 -15.54 7.31 3.41
N GLY A 211 -14.22 7.31 3.61
CA GLY A 211 -13.53 6.44 4.58
C GLY A 211 -13.29 5.03 4.06
N THR A 212 -12.59 4.20 4.85
CA THR A 212 -12.14 2.86 4.43
C THR A 212 -13.28 1.91 4.13
N ALA A 213 -14.42 2.05 4.83
CA ALA A 213 -15.61 1.23 4.64
C ALA A 213 -16.70 1.87 3.77
N GLY A 214 -16.50 3.13 3.35
CA GLY A 214 -17.52 3.89 2.65
C GLY A 214 -17.88 3.33 1.28
N GLY A 215 -16.91 2.79 0.53
CA GLY A 215 -17.16 2.10 -0.74
C GLY A 215 -18.09 0.89 -0.59
N LEU A 216 -17.85 0.04 0.43
CA LEU A 216 -18.73 -1.09 0.73
C LEU A 216 -20.12 -0.63 1.17
N ARG A 217 -20.19 0.36 2.06
CA ARG A 217 -21.46 0.97 2.51
C ARG A 217 -22.29 1.47 1.32
N LYS A 218 -21.69 2.24 0.41
CA LYS A 218 -22.35 2.77 -0.79
C LYS A 218 -22.85 1.66 -1.71
N ALA A 219 -22.09 0.58 -1.87
CA ALA A 219 -22.53 -0.59 -2.64
C ALA A 219 -23.74 -1.29 -2.01
N ILE A 220 -23.76 -1.43 -0.68
CA ILE A 220 -24.90 -1.99 0.08
C ILE A 220 -26.13 -1.08 -0.01
N GLU A 221 -25.95 0.23 0.14
CA GLU A 221 -27.02 1.24 0.12
C GLU A 221 -27.71 1.34 -1.25
N ASN A 222 -27.01 1.02 -2.34
CA ASN A 222 -27.46 1.21 -3.70
C ASN A 222 -27.56 -0.11 -4.50
N PRO A 223 -28.48 -1.04 -4.12
CA PRO A 223 -28.61 -2.34 -4.78
C PRO A 223 -29.00 -2.22 -6.27
N ALA A 224 -29.61 -1.10 -6.68
CA ALA A 224 -29.95 -0.82 -8.06
C ALA A 224 -28.73 -0.74 -9.00
N LEU A 225 -27.52 -0.52 -8.47
CA LEU A 225 -26.29 -0.55 -9.25
C LEU A 225 -25.91 -1.96 -9.71
N GLY A 226 -26.42 -3.01 -9.05
CA GLY A 226 -26.10 -4.40 -9.38
C GLY A 226 -24.63 -4.79 -9.18
N ILE A 227 -23.85 -3.98 -8.44
CA ILE A 227 -22.43 -4.23 -8.19
C ILE A 227 -22.19 -5.22 -7.05
N LEU A 228 -23.13 -5.30 -6.11
CA LEU A 228 -23.14 -6.21 -4.95
C LEU A 228 -24.49 -6.96 -4.92
N ASP A 229 -24.42 -8.28 -4.80
CA ASP A 229 -25.55 -9.17 -4.54
C ASP A 229 -25.81 -9.18 -3.01
N PRO A 230 -26.95 -8.65 -2.56
CA PRO A 230 -27.25 -8.57 -1.13
C PRO A 230 -27.46 -9.94 -0.47
N ALA A 231 -27.55 -11.03 -1.23
CA ALA A 231 -27.72 -12.39 -0.71
C ALA A 231 -26.41 -13.19 -0.59
N GLN A 232 -25.29 -12.67 -1.07
CA GLN A 232 -23.99 -13.35 -1.04
C GLN A 232 -23.01 -12.67 -0.08
N PRO A 233 -22.10 -13.42 0.56
CA PRO A 233 -21.00 -12.82 1.30
C PRO A 233 -20.06 -12.06 0.35
N VAL A 234 -19.40 -11.05 0.91
CA VAL A 234 -18.40 -10.24 0.19
C VAL A 234 -17.05 -10.29 0.88
N LEU A 235 -16.01 -10.58 0.11
CA LEU A 235 -14.61 -10.41 0.52
C LEU A 235 -14.15 -8.98 0.21
N VAL A 236 -13.76 -8.22 1.23
CA VAL A 236 -13.09 -6.93 1.11
C VAL A 236 -11.58 -7.18 1.10
N VAL A 237 -10.88 -6.57 0.14
CA VAL A 237 -9.43 -6.61 -0.01
C VAL A 237 -8.90 -5.19 -0.08
N GLN A 238 -7.86 -4.87 0.70
CA GLN A 238 -7.18 -3.59 0.60
C GLN A 238 -6.44 -3.48 -0.75
N GLY A 239 -6.65 -2.40 -1.51
CA GLY A 239 -6.10 -2.27 -2.87
C GLY A 239 -4.59 -2.04 -2.94
N ASP A 240 -3.93 -1.88 -1.81
CA ASP A 240 -2.50 -1.72 -1.63
C ASP A 240 -1.83 -2.92 -0.95
N ALA A 241 -2.52 -4.06 -0.89
CA ALA A 241 -1.94 -5.30 -0.41
C ALA A 241 -1.17 -6.03 -1.52
N VAL A 242 0.11 -6.28 -1.31
CA VAL A 242 0.87 -7.27 -2.07
C VAL A 242 0.71 -8.61 -1.38
N THR A 243 0.00 -9.55 -2.00
CA THR A 243 -0.40 -10.79 -1.32
C THR A 243 -0.69 -11.92 -2.31
N ASP A 244 -0.43 -13.16 -1.89
CA ASP A 244 -0.92 -14.40 -2.49
C ASP A 244 -1.81 -15.19 -1.51
N ALA A 245 -2.44 -14.48 -0.57
CA ALA A 245 -3.17 -15.07 0.55
C ALA A 245 -4.25 -16.06 0.10
N ASP A 246 -4.40 -17.15 0.87
CA ASP A 246 -5.41 -18.17 0.62
C ASP A 246 -6.82 -17.66 0.95
N PHE A 247 -7.45 -17.00 -0.03
CA PHE A 247 -8.82 -16.49 0.12
C PHE A 247 -9.86 -17.61 0.13
N SER A 248 -9.57 -18.78 -0.44
CA SER A 248 -10.46 -19.94 -0.35
C SER A 248 -10.54 -20.45 1.10
N GLY A 249 -9.38 -20.59 1.76
CA GLY A 249 -9.31 -20.93 3.19
C GLY A 249 -9.99 -19.89 4.08
N LEU A 250 -9.84 -18.60 3.77
CA LEU A 250 -10.51 -17.53 4.51
C LEU A 250 -12.05 -17.61 4.41
N LEU A 251 -12.58 -17.86 3.21
CA LEU A 251 -14.02 -18.04 2.98
C LEU A 251 -14.56 -19.31 3.64
N GLN A 252 -13.81 -20.41 3.59
CA GLN A 252 -14.17 -21.65 4.26
C GLN A 252 -14.28 -21.43 5.78
N ALA A 253 -13.28 -20.78 6.39
CA ALA A 253 -13.32 -20.45 7.80
C ALA A 253 -14.53 -19.56 8.16
N HIS A 254 -14.86 -18.57 7.31
CA HIS A 254 -16.03 -17.73 7.52
C HIS A 254 -17.33 -18.55 7.60
N GLN A 255 -17.49 -19.53 6.72
CA GLN A 255 -18.65 -20.42 6.71
C GLN A 255 -18.66 -21.37 7.91
N GLU A 256 -17.54 -22.04 8.20
CA GLU A 256 -17.41 -23.02 9.29
C GLU A 256 -17.69 -22.39 10.67
N GLN A 257 -17.27 -21.15 10.86
CA GLN A 257 -17.46 -20.42 12.13
C GLN A 257 -18.82 -19.71 12.21
N ASN A 258 -19.68 -19.85 11.19
CA ASN A 258 -20.93 -19.13 11.04
C ASN A 258 -20.76 -17.63 11.38
N ALA A 259 -19.72 -17.02 10.81
CA ALA A 259 -19.29 -15.68 11.18
C ALA A 259 -20.20 -14.62 10.54
N LEU A 260 -20.44 -13.53 11.26
CA LEU A 260 -21.01 -12.29 10.73
C LEU A 260 -19.95 -11.54 9.94
N ILE A 261 -18.74 -11.55 10.50
CA ILE A 261 -17.52 -11.00 9.90
C ILE A 261 -16.34 -11.90 10.25
N THR A 262 -15.49 -12.15 9.27
CA THR A 262 -14.18 -12.78 9.47
C THR A 262 -13.07 -11.83 9.04
N ILE A 263 -12.08 -11.59 9.89
CA ILE A 263 -10.85 -10.85 9.55
C ILE A 263 -9.76 -11.85 9.19
N GLY A 264 -9.18 -11.71 8.01
CA GLY A 264 -7.93 -12.36 7.66
C GLY A 264 -6.77 -11.70 8.41
N CYS A 265 -5.95 -12.51 9.08
CA CYS A 265 -4.86 -12.03 9.91
C CYS A 265 -3.53 -12.66 9.49
N GLN A 266 -2.46 -11.89 9.52
CA GLN A 266 -1.09 -12.41 9.39
C GLN A 266 -0.50 -12.64 10.78
N TYR A 267 0.16 -13.77 10.99
CA TYR A 267 0.97 -13.93 12.20
C TYR A 267 2.28 -13.17 12.03
N ILE A 268 2.64 -12.33 13.00
CA ILE A 268 3.83 -11.49 12.97
C ILE A 268 4.79 -11.77 14.13
N GLY A 269 6.06 -11.41 13.96
CA GLY A 269 7.08 -11.45 15.01
C GLY A 269 6.94 -10.32 16.02
N ASP A 270 7.69 -10.40 17.12
CA ASP A 270 7.70 -9.39 18.18
C ASP A 270 8.16 -8.00 17.67
N GLU A 271 9.06 -7.99 16.69
CA GLU A 271 9.65 -6.82 16.05
C GLU A 271 8.70 -6.01 15.14
N ASP A 272 7.52 -6.56 14.87
CA ASP A 272 6.53 -5.98 13.96
C ASP A 272 5.24 -5.55 14.69
N VAL A 273 5.09 -5.87 15.98
CA VAL A 273 3.85 -5.66 16.74
C VAL A 273 3.41 -4.19 16.76
N ASP A 274 4.35 -3.26 16.88
CA ASP A 274 4.10 -1.82 16.94
C ASP A 274 3.80 -1.18 15.56
N LYS A 275 3.83 -1.97 14.49
CA LYS A 275 3.60 -1.49 13.12
C LYS A 275 2.14 -1.67 12.69
N PHE A 276 1.41 -2.59 13.32
CA PHE A 276 0.10 -3.05 12.86
C PHE A 276 -1.00 -2.95 13.93
N GLY A 277 -2.25 -2.93 13.46
CA GLY A 277 -3.40 -3.19 14.33
C GLY A 277 -3.45 -4.67 14.70
N ILE A 278 -3.40 -4.99 15.99
CA ILE A 278 -3.42 -6.35 16.51
C ILE A 278 -4.84 -6.76 16.88
N VAL A 279 -5.27 -7.90 16.36
CA VAL A 279 -6.56 -8.51 16.67
C VAL A 279 -6.42 -9.39 17.91
N VAL A 280 -7.20 -9.07 18.94
CA VAL A 280 -7.24 -9.79 20.20
C VAL A 280 -8.24 -10.94 20.06
N THR A 281 -7.78 -12.17 20.27
CA THR A 281 -8.61 -13.38 20.20
C THR A 281 -8.62 -14.12 21.53
N ASP A 282 -9.60 -15.01 21.70
CA ASP A 282 -9.71 -15.92 22.84
C ASP A 282 -8.65 -17.05 22.86
N GLN A 283 -7.89 -17.23 21.76
CA GLN A 283 -6.92 -18.32 21.58
C GLN A 283 -5.44 -17.86 21.50
N ALA A 284 -5.09 -16.74 22.14
CA ALA A 284 -3.74 -16.14 22.07
C ALA A 284 -2.61 -17.07 22.58
N GLY A 285 -1.42 -16.99 21.95
CA GLY A 285 -0.18 -17.58 22.49
C GLY A 285 0.33 -18.90 21.88
N SER A 286 -0.12 -19.31 20.68
CA SER A 286 0.43 -20.47 19.96
C SER A 286 0.50 -20.25 18.44
N ASP A 287 1.17 -21.13 17.70
CA ASP A 287 1.45 -21.01 16.24
C ASP A 287 0.19 -20.99 15.34
N GLN A 288 -0.99 -21.26 15.91
CA GLN A 288 -2.30 -21.22 15.25
C GLN A 288 -3.34 -20.48 16.11
N VAL A 289 -3.34 -19.15 16.00
CA VAL A 289 -4.06 -18.21 16.88
C VAL A 289 -5.46 -17.79 16.42
N SER A 290 -6.01 -18.41 15.36
CA SER A 290 -7.38 -18.12 14.90
C SER A 290 -8.37 -18.29 16.04
N GLY A 291 -9.31 -17.37 16.18
CA GLY A 291 -10.18 -17.33 17.34
C GLY A 291 -11.29 -16.30 17.24
N SER A 292 -12.18 -16.31 18.22
CA SER A 292 -13.24 -15.32 18.35
C SER A 292 -12.64 -13.99 18.79
N VAL A 293 -12.94 -12.92 18.05
CA VAL A 293 -12.44 -11.58 18.32
C VAL A 293 -13.00 -11.07 19.65
N GLN A 294 -12.10 -10.63 20.53
CA GLN A 294 -12.41 -10.01 21.82
C GLN A 294 -12.16 -8.50 21.80
N GLY A 295 -11.39 -8.00 20.82
CA GLY A 295 -11.06 -6.59 20.69
C GLY A 295 -9.92 -6.34 19.72
N PHE A 296 -9.44 -5.10 19.71
CA PHE A 296 -8.40 -4.60 18.82
C PHE A 296 -7.44 -3.70 19.58
N MET A 297 -6.18 -3.71 19.18
CA MET A 297 -5.15 -2.79 19.66
C MET A 297 -4.51 -2.10 18.45
N GLU A 298 -4.53 -0.77 18.40
CA GLU A 298 -3.90 -0.03 17.30
C GLU A 298 -2.43 0.22 17.62
N LYS A 299 -1.53 -0.45 16.89
CA LYS A 299 -0.07 -0.29 17.01
C LYS A 299 0.42 -0.33 18.46
N PRO A 300 0.06 -1.39 19.21
CA PRO A 300 0.42 -1.50 20.62
C PRO A 300 1.93 -1.67 20.78
N ALA A 301 2.44 -1.26 21.94
CA ALA A 301 3.77 -1.72 22.35
C ALA A 301 3.76 -3.24 22.58
N LEU A 302 4.90 -3.92 22.40
CA LEU A 302 5.02 -5.37 22.61
C LEU A 302 4.48 -5.82 23.98
N ALA A 303 4.75 -5.04 25.04
CA ALA A 303 4.27 -5.33 26.39
C ALA A 303 2.75 -5.25 26.53
N GLU A 304 2.09 -4.38 25.77
CA GLU A 304 0.63 -4.24 25.75
C GLU A 304 -0.01 -5.37 24.95
N ALA A 305 0.58 -5.73 23.81
CA ALA A 305 0.10 -6.83 22.96
C ALA A 305 0.19 -8.22 23.64
N GLY A 306 1.06 -8.38 24.65
CA GLY A 306 1.22 -9.63 25.38
C GLY A 306 1.55 -10.79 24.44
N SER A 307 0.66 -11.77 24.33
CA SER A 307 0.79 -12.95 23.45
C SER A 307 0.03 -12.85 22.12
N HIS A 308 -0.61 -11.71 21.84
CA HIS A 308 -1.36 -11.50 20.60
C HIS A 308 -0.41 -11.12 19.46
N ARG A 309 -0.46 -11.88 18.35
CA ARG A 309 0.42 -11.72 17.18
C ARG A 309 -0.34 -11.75 15.85
N LEU A 310 -1.66 -11.58 15.88
CA LEU A 310 -2.47 -11.51 14.67
C LEU A 310 -2.60 -10.06 14.20
N ALA A 311 -1.84 -9.70 13.18
CA ALA A 311 -1.95 -8.41 12.50
C ALA A 311 -3.16 -8.40 11.57
N ASN A 312 -3.96 -7.32 11.63
CA ASN A 312 -5.05 -7.07 10.69
C ASN A 312 -4.48 -6.82 9.28
N THR A 313 -4.91 -7.63 8.30
CA THR A 313 -4.41 -7.57 6.91
C THR A 313 -5.19 -6.63 6.00
N GLY A 314 -6.35 -6.13 6.44
CA GLY A 314 -7.30 -5.45 5.56
C GLY A 314 -8.18 -6.41 4.74
N PHE A 315 -8.14 -7.72 5.03
CA PHE A 315 -8.98 -8.73 4.38
C PHE A 315 -10.18 -9.07 5.26
N TYR A 316 -11.39 -8.80 4.78
CA TYR A 316 -12.61 -8.99 5.58
C TYR A 316 -13.65 -9.76 4.78
N VAL A 317 -14.24 -10.81 5.35
CA VAL A 317 -15.42 -11.46 4.77
C VAL A 317 -16.64 -11.02 5.58
N PHE A 318 -17.60 -10.37 4.93
CA PHE A 318 -18.88 -9.99 5.53
C PHE A 318 -19.98 -10.92 5.05
N ALA A 319 -20.76 -11.44 5.99
CA ALA A 319 -22.00 -12.15 5.67
C ALA A 319 -23.10 -11.16 5.26
N PRO A 320 -24.08 -11.57 4.43
CA PRO A 320 -25.25 -10.76 4.08
C PRO A 320 -25.95 -10.10 5.26
N GLU A 321 -26.03 -10.81 6.39
CA GLU A 321 -26.68 -10.34 7.61
C GLU A 321 -25.96 -9.14 8.26
N ALA A 322 -24.70 -8.89 7.91
CA ALA A 322 -23.96 -7.72 8.36
C ALA A 322 -24.36 -6.43 7.63
N TYR A 323 -24.88 -6.53 6.40
CA TYR A 323 -25.21 -5.38 5.55
C TYR A 323 -26.19 -4.38 6.20
N PRO A 324 -27.36 -4.80 6.74
CA PRO A 324 -28.24 -3.87 7.44
C PRO A 324 -27.60 -3.27 8.70
N MET A 325 -26.69 -3.99 9.37
CA MET A 325 -25.97 -3.48 10.54
C MET A 325 -24.93 -2.42 10.16
N ILE A 326 -24.27 -2.56 9.01
CA ILE A 326 -23.36 -1.54 8.46
C ILE A 326 -24.13 -0.25 8.15
N LEU A 327 -25.32 -0.35 7.53
CA LEU A 327 -26.16 0.83 7.27
C LEU A 327 -26.64 1.49 8.57
N ALA A 328 -27.05 0.69 9.56
CA ALA A 328 -27.46 1.20 10.87
C ALA A 328 -26.29 1.87 11.64
N CYS A 329 -25.08 1.31 11.54
CA CYS A 329 -23.86 1.91 12.08
C CYS A 329 -23.61 3.30 11.48
N TYR A 330 -23.67 3.42 10.14
CA TYR A 330 -23.48 4.69 9.46
C TYR A 330 -24.53 5.73 9.86
N GLU A 331 -25.80 5.35 9.92
CA GLU A 331 -26.88 6.24 10.33
C GLU A 331 -26.70 6.73 11.78
N ALA A 332 -26.31 5.84 12.70
CA ALA A 332 -26.00 6.22 14.07
C ALA A 332 -24.82 7.22 14.14
N LYS A 333 -23.77 7.03 13.32
CA LYS A 333 -22.63 7.94 13.24
C LYS A 333 -23.06 9.32 12.71
N ARG A 334 -23.89 9.37 11.67
CA ARG A 334 -24.45 10.63 11.13
C ARG A 334 -25.29 11.39 12.14
N GLN A 335 -26.13 10.68 12.89
CA GLN A 335 -26.93 11.29 13.96
C GLN A 335 -26.04 11.86 15.06
N ALA A 336 -25.00 11.13 15.48
CA ALA A 336 -24.04 11.59 16.49
C ALA A 336 -23.22 12.80 16.03
N ALA A 337 -22.89 12.88 14.74
CA ALA A 337 -22.18 14.03 14.14
C ALA A 337 -23.06 15.29 14.02
N GLY A 338 -24.36 15.20 14.27
CA GLY A 338 -25.29 16.31 14.11
C GLY A 338 -25.49 16.73 12.64
N THR A 339 -25.05 15.90 11.69
CA THR A 339 -25.22 16.13 10.26
C THR A 339 -26.65 15.78 9.86
N GLY A 340 -27.59 16.71 10.07
CA GLY A 340 -28.98 16.58 9.61
C GLY A 340 -29.17 16.78 8.09
N GLY A 341 -28.08 17.02 7.35
CA GLY A 341 -28.06 17.27 5.90
C GLY A 341 -27.49 16.11 5.08
N THR A 342 -27.33 16.28 3.78
CA THR A 342 -26.81 15.28 2.81
C THR A 342 -25.28 15.14 2.82
N ASP A 343 -24.59 15.71 3.80
CA ASP A 343 -23.13 15.71 3.85
C ASP A 343 -22.62 14.29 4.11
N GLU A 344 -21.68 13.84 3.27
CA GLU A 344 -20.99 12.57 3.46
C GLU A 344 -20.06 12.68 4.66
N ILE A 345 -20.09 11.68 5.52
CA ILE A 345 -19.09 11.51 6.57
C ILE A 345 -18.28 10.26 6.29
N ASP A 346 -17.05 10.22 6.78
CA ASP A 346 -16.24 9.02 6.66
C ASP A 346 -16.88 7.84 7.41
N LEU A 347 -16.64 6.62 6.95
CA LEU A 347 -16.93 5.40 7.67
C LEU A 347 -15.69 4.50 7.62
N ASP A 348 -15.22 4.08 8.78
CA ASP A 348 -14.01 3.28 8.92
C ASP A 348 -14.30 1.88 9.46
N PHE A 349 -13.62 0.87 8.91
CA PHE A 349 -13.80 -0.51 9.36
C PHE A 349 -13.42 -0.70 10.83
N ALA A 350 -12.22 -0.26 11.22
CA ALA A 350 -11.68 -0.53 12.55
C ALA A 350 -12.28 0.38 13.62
N LYS A 351 -12.55 1.65 13.28
CA LYS A 351 -13.05 2.65 14.26
C LYS A 351 -14.57 2.63 14.43
N ASP A 352 -15.32 2.30 13.39
CA ASP A 352 -16.78 2.39 13.41
C ASP A 352 -17.45 1.02 13.30
N ILE A 353 -17.18 0.27 12.22
CA ILE A 353 -17.91 -0.98 11.92
C ILE A 353 -17.58 -2.08 12.93
N PHE A 354 -16.30 -2.35 13.20
CA PHE A 354 -15.93 -3.46 14.08
C PHE A 354 -16.47 -3.29 15.51
N PRO A 355 -16.33 -2.12 16.17
CA PRO A 355 -16.93 -1.90 17.48
C PRO A 355 -18.46 -2.07 17.46
N TYR A 356 -19.13 -1.56 16.42
CA TYR A 356 -20.58 -1.67 16.28
C TYR A 356 -21.03 -3.13 16.12
N LEU A 357 -20.43 -3.90 15.21
CA LEU A 357 -20.78 -5.31 15.00
C LEU A 357 -20.49 -6.15 16.23
N MET A 358 -19.37 -5.89 16.92
CA MET A 358 -19.04 -6.56 18.18
C MET A 358 -20.12 -6.30 19.25
N GLN A 359 -20.61 -5.06 19.36
CA GLN A 359 -21.73 -4.73 20.25
C GLN A 359 -23.04 -5.45 19.86
N GLN A 360 -23.34 -5.57 18.56
CA GLN A 360 -24.53 -6.31 18.10
C GLN A 360 -24.44 -7.79 18.46
N ILE A 361 -23.28 -8.41 18.30
CA ILE A 361 -23.03 -9.81 18.68
C ILE A 361 -23.15 -9.98 20.19
N GLN A 362 -22.52 -9.12 20.99
CA GLN A 362 -22.55 -9.17 22.46
C GLN A 362 -23.95 -8.93 23.04
N SER A 363 -24.78 -8.12 22.40
CA SER A 363 -26.17 -7.88 22.82
C SER A 363 -27.12 -9.03 22.44
N GLY A 364 -26.65 -10.00 21.65
CA GLY A 364 -27.46 -11.12 21.16
C GLY A 364 -28.38 -10.74 19.99
N ALA A 365 -28.14 -9.62 19.31
CA ALA A 365 -28.88 -9.23 18.10
C ALA A 365 -28.66 -10.22 16.93
N THR A 366 -27.60 -11.03 17.00
CA THR A 366 -27.33 -12.16 16.11
C THR A 366 -26.63 -13.28 16.87
N SER A 367 -26.79 -14.53 16.40
CA SER A 367 -26.07 -15.70 16.90
C SER A 367 -24.75 -15.96 16.17
N LYS A 368 -24.43 -15.16 15.15
CA LYS A 368 -23.19 -15.25 14.36
C LYS A 368 -21.99 -14.68 15.13
N THR A 369 -20.79 -15.11 14.74
CA THR A 369 -19.54 -14.77 15.45
C THR A 369 -18.77 -13.63 14.78
N PHE A 370 -17.84 -13.03 15.54
CA PHE A 370 -16.77 -12.20 14.98
C PHE A 370 -15.49 -13.03 15.04
N TRP A 371 -14.99 -13.47 13.88
CA TRP A 371 -13.86 -14.40 13.80
C TRP A 371 -12.60 -13.74 13.27
N ALA A 372 -11.45 -14.08 13.85
CA ALA A 372 -10.14 -13.79 13.30
C ALA A 372 -9.54 -15.08 12.76
N GLN A 373 -9.17 -15.08 11.48
CA GLN A 373 -8.61 -16.23 10.80
C GLN A 373 -7.17 -15.92 10.37
N LYS A 374 -6.20 -16.66 10.89
CA LYS A 374 -4.85 -16.66 10.33
C LYS A 374 -4.92 -17.10 8.86
N VAL A 375 -4.44 -16.27 7.95
CA VAL A 375 -4.31 -16.61 6.53
C VAL A 375 -2.91 -17.13 6.24
N SER A 376 -2.81 -18.11 5.34
CA SER A 376 -1.54 -18.55 4.78
C SER A 376 -1.22 -17.74 3.52
N GLY A 377 0.07 -17.65 3.20
CA GLY A 377 0.58 -16.84 2.09
C GLY A 377 1.42 -15.67 2.58
N TYR A 378 2.01 -14.98 1.63
CA TYR A 378 2.63 -13.69 1.72
C TYR A 378 1.58 -12.57 1.84
N TRP A 379 1.89 -11.59 2.68
CA TRP A 379 1.14 -10.36 2.80
C TRP A 379 2.08 -9.21 3.14
N CYS A 380 1.95 -8.10 2.41
CA CYS A 380 2.61 -6.84 2.70
C CYS A 380 1.69 -5.68 2.33
N ASP A 381 1.37 -4.82 3.30
CA ASP A 381 0.79 -3.49 3.02
C ASP A 381 1.91 -2.57 2.53
N ILE A 382 1.82 -2.12 1.27
CA ILE A 382 2.80 -1.18 0.71
C ILE A 382 2.51 0.25 1.14
N GLY A 383 2.51 0.51 2.45
CA GLY A 383 2.22 1.81 3.08
C GLY A 383 3.19 2.93 2.71
N ASN A 384 4.43 2.58 2.34
CA ASN A 384 5.51 3.52 2.03
C ASN A 384 6.50 2.97 0.98
N PRO A 385 7.39 3.82 0.41
CA PRO A 385 8.35 3.40 -0.62
C PRO A 385 9.29 2.27 -0.21
N ALA A 386 9.71 2.19 1.06
CA ALA A 386 10.59 1.11 1.54
C ALA A 386 9.86 -0.23 1.57
N GLN A 387 8.61 -0.26 2.07
CA GLN A 387 7.77 -1.46 2.04
C GLN A 387 7.49 -1.92 0.61
N TYR A 388 7.30 -0.98 -0.30
CA TYR A 388 7.13 -1.28 -1.71
C TYR A 388 8.38 -1.89 -2.35
N VAL A 389 9.58 -1.34 -2.12
CA VAL A 389 10.82 -1.97 -2.61
C VAL A 389 11.04 -3.34 -1.99
N GLN A 390 10.76 -3.48 -0.68
CA GLN A 390 10.86 -4.77 0.00
C GLN A 390 9.91 -5.81 -0.59
N SER A 391 8.66 -5.43 -0.91
CA SER A 391 7.69 -6.35 -1.49
C SER A 391 8.12 -6.80 -2.89
N ILE A 392 8.68 -5.91 -3.71
CA ILE A 392 9.24 -6.28 -5.01
C ILE A 392 10.40 -7.28 -4.83
N HIS A 393 11.34 -6.98 -3.92
CA HIS A 393 12.45 -7.89 -3.63
C HIS A 393 11.94 -9.27 -3.19
N ASP A 394 10.97 -9.32 -2.29
CA ASP A 394 10.39 -10.56 -1.79
C ASP A 394 9.73 -11.39 -2.89
N ILE A 395 9.02 -10.73 -3.82
CA ILE A 395 8.43 -11.38 -4.99
C ILE A 395 9.52 -12.00 -5.87
N TYR A 396 10.55 -11.25 -6.24
CA TYR A 396 11.64 -11.78 -7.08
C TYR A 396 12.51 -12.81 -6.36
N ALA A 397 12.54 -12.79 -5.02
CA ALA A 397 13.15 -13.83 -4.19
C ALA A 397 12.27 -15.09 -4.04
N GLY A 398 11.07 -15.11 -4.62
CA GLY A 398 10.15 -16.24 -4.59
C GLY A 398 9.41 -16.42 -3.25
N LYS A 399 9.30 -15.36 -2.43
CA LYS A 399 8.55 -15.41 -1.16
C LYS A 399 7.05 -15.26 -1.34
N ALA A 400 6.60 -14.80 -2.50
CA ALA A 400 5.19 -14.67 -2.86
C ALA A 400 4.92 -15.41 -4.18
N ASP A 401 3.89 -16.25 -4.19
CA ASP A 401 3.38 -16.98 -5.35
C ASP A 401 2.45 -16.08 -6.20
N LEU A 402 3.07 -15.05 -6.81
CA LEU A 402 2.42 -14.16 -7.75
C LEU A 402 2.76 -14.54 -9.19
N VAL A 403 1.84 -14.21 -10.10
CA VAL A 403 2.09 -14.35 -11.54
C VAL A 403 3.21 -13.38 -11.93
N MET A 404 4.34 -13.94 -12.36
CA MET A 404 5.46 -13.14 -12.84
C MET A 404 5.38 -12.95 -14.35
N PRO A 405 5.83 -11.79 -14.90
CA PRO A 405 5.98 -11.64 -16.34
C PRO A 405 7.00 -12.64 -16.88
N GLU A 406 6.83 -13.10 -18.12
CA GLU A 406 7.81 -13.99 -18.79
C GLU A 406 9.22 -13.37 -18.84
N THR A 407 9.28 -12.03 -18.88
CA THR A 407 10.50 -11.24 -18.88
C THR A 407 11.02 -10.88 -17.48
N ALA A 408 10.58 -11.58 -16.41
CA ALA A 408 11.00 -11.31 -15.03
C ALA A 408 12.54 -11.23 -14.87
N GLY A 409 13.30 -12.08 -15.56
CA GLY A 409 14.77 -12.04 -15.54
C GLY A 409 15.40 -10.80 -16.19
N GLU A 410 14.64 -10.02 -16.96
CA GLU A 410 15.07 -8.71 -17.48
C GLU A 410 14.85 -7.59 -16.47
N TYR A 411 13.85 -7.76 -15.59
CA TYR A 411 13.46 -6.77 -14.60
C TYR A 411 14.24 -6.87 -13.29
N TYR A 412 14.83 -8.02 -12.98
CA TYR A 412 15.66 -8.17 -11.78
C TYR A 412 16.96 -8.88 -12.14
N ASP A 413 18.05 -8.12 -12.27
CA ASP A 413 19.39 -8.61 -12.63
C ASP A 413 20.40 -8.14 -11.58
N GLN A 414 21.12 -9.07 -10.95
CA GLN A 414 22.13 -8.80 -9.92
C GLN A 414 21.69 -7.87 -8.77
N GLY A 415 20.41 -7.91 -8.37
CA GLY A 415 19.87 -7.07 -7.31
C GLY A 415 19.39 -5.69 -7.76
N ILE A 416 19.41 -5.40 -9.07
CA ILE A 416 18.90 -4.16 -9.66
C ILE A 416 17.51 -4.43 -10.25
N LEU A 417 16.54 -3.62 -9.85
CA LEU A 417 15.19 -3.62 -10.40
C LEU A 417 15.08 -2.63 -11.58
N TYR A 418 14.65 -3.14 -12.73
CA TYR A 418 14.33 -2.37 -13.92
C TYR A 418 12.82 -2.27 -14.08
N TRP A 419 12.34 -1.10 -14.48
CA TRP A 419 10.93 -0.89 -14.82
C TRP A 419 10.63 -1.27 -16.27
N PRO A 420 9.37 -1.59 -16.64
CA PRO A 420 8.94 -1.63 -18.05
C PRO A 420 9.40 -0.42 -18.84
N GLY A 421 10.07 -0.68 -19.96
CA GLY A 421 10.67 0.33 -20.82
C GLY A 421 12.09 0.74 -20.41
N ALA A 422 12.54 0.46 -19.19
CA ALA A 422 13.90 0.75 -18.75
C ALA A 422 14.92 0.06 -19.68
N LYS A 423 15.80 0.84 -20.29
CA LYS A 423 16.87 0.29 -21.14
C LYS A 423 17.97 -0.26 -20.25
N LYS A 424 18.38 -1.52 -20.47
CA LYS A 424 19.51 -2.19 -19.79
C LYS A 424 20.85 -1.44 -19.96
N ALA A 425 20.95 -0.61 -21.00
CA ALA A 425 22.01 0.38 -21.17
C ALA A 425 21.35 1.76 -21.28
N SER A 426 21.73 2.71 -20.40
CA SER A 426 21.32 4.09 -20.59
C SER A 426 21.94 4.63 -21.89
N GLU A 427 21.15 5.36 -22.66
CA GLU A 427 21.73 6.23 -23.68
C GLU A 427 22.57 7.29 -22.94
N ALA A 428 23.88 7.26 -23.16
CA ALA A 428 24.92 8.24 -22.75
C ALA A 428 25.13 8.57 -21.25
N GLU A 429 24.19 8.34 -20.34
CA GLU A 429 24.27 8.84 -18.94
C GLU A 429 25.24 8.09 -18.01
N LYS A 430 25.60 6.84 -18.35
CA LYS A 430 26.53 5.97 -17.58
C LYS A 430 26.35 6.00 -16.05
N PRO A 431 25.16 5.64 -15.51
CA PRO A 431 24.91 5.72 -14.08
C PRO A 431 25.71 4.67 -13.28
N SER A 432 26.07 5.00 -12.04
CA SER A 432 26.56 4.05 -11.04
C SER A 432 25.58 4.00 -9.87
N LEU A 433 24.98 2.83 -9.64
CA LEU A 433 23.92 2.62 -8.65
C LEU A 433 24.35 1.55 -7.63
N SER A 434 24.04 1.77 -6.35
CA SER A 434 24.22 0.75 -5.31
C SER A 434 23.18 0.89 -4.19
N GLY A 435 22.76 -0.23 -3.59
CA GLY A 435 21.79 -0.24 -2.49
C GLY A 435 20.34 -0.11 -2.97
N ASN A 436 19.50 0.57 -2.18
CA ASN A 436 18.05 0.69 -2.42
C ASN A 436 17.70 1.70 -3.51
N VAL A 437 17.87 1.33 -4.77
CA VAL A 437 17.60 2.19 -5.93
C VAL A 437 16.49 1.59 -6.80
N ILE A 438 15.47 2.39 -7.11
CA ILE A 438 14.47 2.09 -8.14
C ILE A 438 14.85 2.83 -9.42
N VAL A 439 15.01 2.11 -10.52
CA VAL A 439 15.21 2.72 -11.84
C VAL A 439 13.84 2.94 -12.49
N ALA A 440 13.46 4.20 -12.66
CA ALA A 440 12.22 4.58 -13.30
C ALA A 440 12.49 5.00 -14.76
N LEU A 441 11.58 4.63 -15.65
CA LEU A 441 11.31 5.46 -16.82
C LEU A 441 9.87 5.95 -16.74
N PRO A 442 9.57 7.17 -17.19
CA PRO A 442 8.19 7.58 -17.33
C PRO A 442 7.49 6.59 -18.27
N TYR A 443 6.46 5.92 -17.76
CA TYR A 443 5.52 5.20 -18.59
C TYR A 443 4.85 6.24 -19.51
N GLN A 444 5.19 6.21 -20.79
CA GLN A 444 4.30 6.81 -21.77
C GLN A 444 3.20 5.79 -22.03
N PRO A 445 1.92 6.09 -21.73
CA PRO A 445 0.86 5.29 -22.31
C PRO A 445 1.10 5.31 -23.81
N THR A 446 1.29 4.14 -24.40
CA THR A 446 1.31 4.03 -25.85
C THR A 446 -0.01 4.62 -26.34
N ASN A 447 0.06 5.82 -26.92
CA ASN A 447 -1.06 6.32 -27.69
C ASN A 447 -1.23 5.35 -28.86
N SER A 448 -2.31 4.57 -28.79
CA SER A 448 -3.03 3.88 -29.88
C SER A 448 -2.21 3.11 -30.90
#